data_AF-A0A3M1RTK5-F1
#
_entry.id   AF-A0A3M1RTK5-F1
#
_cell.length_a   1.000
_cell.length_b   1.000
_cell.length_c   1.000
_cell.angle_alpha   90.00
_cell.angle_beta   90.00
_cell.angle_gamma   90.00
#
_symmetry.space_group_name_H-M   'P 1'
#
loop_
_entity.id
_entity.type
_entity.pdbx_description
1 polymer ?
#
loop_
_entity_poly.entity_id
_entity_poly.type
_entity_poly.pdbx_seq_one_letter_code
_entity_poly.pdbx_strand_id
1 'polypeptide(L)'
;MNKGNRYFFYIFLIIILTLLLSACANNVSYIKKGKFVKPNIWEKPVLKEKKLSAIQKKIYDELGPPSYILVYKEAVSGKEKPRKVEEWVYKEKDKFLWFVEGNLVKDIPVQVPGLRKSIFSRDNANQQR
;
A
#
# COMPACT_ATOMS: atom_id res chain seq x y z
N MET A 1 9.32 -35.62 -57.35
CA MET A 1 8.94 -34.87 -56.12
C MET A 1 7.50 -35.20 -55.76
N ASN A 2 7.29 -36.03 -54.72
CA ASN A 2 5.98 -36.59 -54.37
C ASN A 2 4.98 -35.52 -53.93
N LYS A 3 3.79 -35.49 -54.55
CA LYS A 3 2.71 -34.53 -54.26
C LYS A 3 2.32 -34.54 -52.77
N GLY A 4 2.39 -35.69 -52.10
CA GLY A 4 2.11 -35.81 -50.65
C GLY A 4 3.02 -34.96 -49.75
N ASN A 5 4.28 -34.75 -50.14
CA ASN A 5 5.22 -33.94 -49.35
C ASN A 5 4.90 -32.44 -49.38
N ARG A 6 4.20 -31.99 -50.43
CA ARG A 6 3.78 -30.59 -50.57
C ARG A 6 2.62 -30.28 -49.62
N TYR A 7 1.65 -31.17 -49.52
CA TYR A 7 0.51 -31.01 -48.59
C TYR A 7 0.96 -31.02 -47.13
N PHE A 8 1.89 -31.91 -46.78
CA PHE A 8 2.44 -31.96 -45.43
C PHE A 8 3.17 -30.66 -45.06
N PHE A 9 3.90 -30.07 -46.02
CA PHE A 9 4.55 -28.78 -45.86
C PHE A 9 3.55 -27.63 -45.66
N TYR A 10 2.45 -27.60 -46.42
CA TYR A 10 1.41 -26.57 -46.24
C TYR A 10 0.69 -26.70 -44.90
N ILE A 11 0.37 -27.91 -44.45
CA ILE A 11 -0.25 -28.14 -43.14
C ILE A 11 0.69 -27.68 -42.02
N PHE A 12 1.97 -28.02 -42.12
CA PHE A 12 2.99 -27.59 -41.15
C PHE A 12 3.11 -26.07 -41.08
N LEU A 13 3.06 -25.38 -42.23
CA LEU A 13 3.13 -23.92 -42.30
C LEU A 13 1.89 -23.25 -41.69
N ILE A 14 0.69 -23.83 -41.87
CA ILE A 14 -0.56 -23.33 -41.27
C ILE A 14 -0.54 -23.48 -39.74
N ILE A 15 0.00 -24.58 -39.21
CA ILE A 15 0.13 -24.81 -37.76
C ILE A 15 1.08 -23.80 -37.13
N ILE A 16 2.23 -23.53 -37.76
CA ILE A 16 3.17 -22.51 -37.27
C ILE A 16 2.52 -21.12 -37.27
N LEU A 17 1.79 -20.79 -38.34
CA LEU A 17 1.14 -19.48 -38.46
C LEU A 17 0.07 -19.28 -37.38
N THR A 18 -0.73 -20.30 -37.08
CA THR A 18 -1.76 -20.25 -36.02
C THR A 18 -1.15 -20.15 -34.63
N LEU A 19 -0.01 -20.80 -34.37
CA LEU A 19 0.71 -20.65 -33.09
C LEU A 19 1.27 -19.23 -32.89
N LEU A 20 1.76 -18.57 -33.96
CA LEU A 20 2.28 -17.20 -33.90
C LEU A 20 1.18 -16.16 -33.61
N LEU A 21 -0.04 -16.38 -34.10
CA LEU A 21 -1.18 -15.49 -33.88
C LEU A 21 -1.71 -15.52 -32.43
N SER A 22 -1.48 -16.61 -31.69
CA SER A 22 -1.95 -16.76 -30.31
C SER A 22 -1.07 -16.03 -29.26
N ALA A 23 0.06 -15.44 -29.68
CA ALA A 23 1.02 -14.79 -28.77
C ALA A 23 0.72 -13.30 -28.49
N CYS A 24 -0.38 -12.74 -29.02
CA CYS A 24 -0.81 -11.38 -28.69
C CYS A 24 -1.51 -11.38 -27.31
N ALA A 25 -0.72 -11.53 -26.25
CA ALA A 25 -1.20 -11.42 -24.88
C ALA A 25 -1.65 -9.98 -24.63
N ASN A 26 -2.95 -9.78 -24.44
CA ASN A 26 -3.50 -8.54 -23.93
C ASN A 26 -2.92 -8.29 -22.53
N ASN A 27 -1.85 -7.50 -22.45
CA ASN A 27 -1.36 -6.95 -21.19
C ASN A 27 -2.43 -6.02 -20.65
N VAL A 28 -3.30 -6.54 -19.80
CA VAL A 28 -4.30 -5.75 -19.10
C VAL A 28 -3.54 -4.84 -18.14
N SER A 29 -3.36 -3.58 -18.51
CA SER A 29 -2.73 -2.55 -17.69
C SER A 29 -3.73 -2.06 -16.62
N TYR A 30 -4.07 -2.92 -15.65
CA TYR A 30 -4.95 -2.54 -14.53
C TYR A 30 -4.26 -1.62 -13.51
N ILE A 31 -2.94 -1.40 -13.62
CA ILE A 31 -2.21 -0.49 -12.72
C ILE A 31 -1.78 0.75 -13.49
N LYS A 32 -2.64 1.78 -13.49
CA LYS A 32 -2.20 3.15 -13.81
C LYS A 32 -1.07 3.49 -12.84
N LYS A 33 0.12 3.80 -13.36
CA LYS A 33 1.22 4.38 -12.57
C LYS A 33 0.77 5.75 -12.05
N GLY A 34 0.10 5.75 -10.89
CA GLY A 34 -0.24 6.97 -10.18
C GLY A 34 1.05 7.60 -9.65
N LYS A 35 1.22 8.91 -9.86
CA LYS A 35 2.29 9.65 -9.21
C LYS A 35 1.89 9.77 -7.73
N PHE A 36 2.48 8.93 -6.87
CA PHE A 36 2.29 9.04 -5.43
C PHE A 36 2.92 10.36 -4.98
N VAL A 37 2.10 11.39 -4.84
CA VAL A 37 2.53 12.64 -4.20
C VAL A 37 2.56 12.35 -2.72
N LYS A 38 3.78 12.11 -2.20
CA LYS A 38 4.03 11.81 -0.80
C LYS A 38 3.45 12.96 0.05
N PRO A 39 2.35 12.76 0.80
CA PRO A 39 1.72 13.85 1.54
C PRO A 39 2.71 14.37 2.58
N ASN A 40 2.77 15.68 2.85
CA ASN A 40 3.78 16.35 3.69
C ASN A 40 3.79 15.96 5.19
N ILE A 41 3.37 14.74 5.53
CA ILE A 41 3.20 14.18 6.89
C ILE A 41 4.49 13.45 7.35
N TRP A 42 5.47 13.29 6.46
CA TRP A 42 6.76 12.63 6.75
C TRP A 42 7.72 13.66 7.32
N GLU A 43 7.42 14.18 8.51
CA GLU A 43 8.48 14.79 9.30
C GLU A 43 9.53 13.71 9.51
N LYS A 44 10.78 13.95 9.09
CA LYS A 44 11.93 13.22 9.63
C LYS A 44 12.06 13.73 11.06
N PRO A 45 11.48 13.07 12.07
CA PRO A 45 11.49 13.63 13.39
C PRO A 45 12.90 13.42 13.90
N VAL A 46 13.57 14.50 14.26
CA VAL A 46 14.72 14.40 15.15
C VAL A 46 14.15 13.92 16.49
N LEU A 47 14.11 12.60 16.67
CA LEU A 47 13.69 11.98 17.91
C LEU A 47 14.62 12.46 19.02
N LYS A 48 14.09 13.26 19.94
CA LYS A 48 14.82 13.59 21.16
C LYS A 48 14.70 12.39 22.08
N GLU A 49 15.75 11.56 22.17
CA GLU A 49 15.80 10.33 22.98
C GLU A 49 15.28 10.54 24.41
N LYS A 50 15.53 11.72 25.00
CA LYS A 50 15.04 12.12 26.33
C LYS A 50 13.51 12.17 26.48
N LYS A 51 12.76 12.16 25.38
CA LYS A 51 11.29 12.21 25.36
C LYS A 51 10.64 10.87 25.00
N LEU A 52 11.42 9.81 24.77
CA LEU A 52 10.89 8.48 24.46
C LEU A 52 10.32 7.83 25.72
N SER A 53 9.20 7.13 25.58
CA SER A 53 8.71 6.23 26.64
C SER A 53 9.70 5.09 26.86
N ALA A 54 9.57 4.36 27.98
CA ALA A 54 10.41 3.20 28.26
C ALA A 54 10.32 2.13 27.15
N ILE A 55 9.13 1.90 26.59
CA ILE A 55 8.90 0.94 25.51
C ILE A 55 9.52 1.43 24.20
N GLN A 56 9.27 2.69 23.84
CA GLN A 56 9.85 3.29 22.64
C GLN A 56 11.37 3.30 22.70
N LYS A 57 11.95 3.59 23.87
CA LYS A 57 13.39 3.55 24.08
C LYS A 57 13.94 2.14 23.87
N LYS A 58 13.33 1.12 24.46
CA LYS A 58 13.73 -0.28 24.24
C LYS A 58 13.73 -0.66 22.76
N ILE A 59 12.67 -0.29 22.04
CA ILE A 59 12.55 -0.55 20.60
C ILE A 59 13.59 0.24 19.79
N TYR A 60 13.86 1.49 20.19
CA TYR A 60 14.90 2.32 19.59
C TYR A 60 16.29 1.71 19.79
N ASP A 61 16.58 1.19 20.98
CA ASP A 61 17.85 0.54 21.29
C ASP A 61 18.01 -0.78 20.51
N GLU A 62 16.93 -1.55 20.32
CA GLU A 62 16.93 -2.82 19.58
C GLU A 62 16.95 -2.67 18.06
N LEU A 63 16.16 -1.74 17.51
CA LEU A 63 15.96 -1.57 16.07
C LEU A 63 16.73 -0.38 15.49
N GLY A 64 17.30 0.47 16.32
CA GLY A 64 17.88 1.75 15.90
C GLY A 64 16.80 2.80 15.58
N PRO A 65 17.21 3.92 14.96
CA PRO A 65 16.29 4.98 14.58
C PRO A 65 15.32 4.53 13.47
N PRO A 66 14.03 4.87 13.55
CA PRO A 66 13.10 4.65 12.44
C PRO A 66 13.47 5.52 11.23
N SER A 67 13.12 5.06 10.03
CA SER A 67 13.35 5.81 8.78
C SER A 67 12.53 7.10 8.74
N TYR A 68 11.33 7.08 9.32
CA TYR A 68 10.45 8.22 9.53
C TYR A 68 9.38 7.85 10.55
N ILE A 69 8.73 8.86 11.13
CA ILE A 69 7.58 8.67 12.02
C ILE A 69 6.41 9.43 11.45
N LEU A 70 5.28 8.76 11.34
CA LEU A 70 4.03 9.34 10.91
C LEU A 70 3.18 9.62 12.14
N VAL A 71 2.63 10.83 12.21
CA VAL A 71 1.80 11.25 13.34
C VAL A 71 0.36 11.36 12.87
N TYR A 72 -0.51 10.62 13.52
CA TYR A 72 -1.94 10.57 13.26
C TYR A 72 -2.74 10.98 14.50
N LYS A 73 -4.03 11.19 14.27
CA LYS A 73 -5.03 11.26 15.32
C LYS A 73 -5.83 9.96 15.30
N GLU A 74 -6.09 9.40 16.46
CA GLU A 74 -6.96 8.24 16.62
C GLU A 74 -8.36 8.53 16.05
N ALA A 75 -8.95 7.56 15.36
CA ALA A 75 -10.31 7.62 14.86
C ALA A 75 -11.27 7.06 15.91
N VAL A 76 -11.61 7.91 16.87
CA VAL A 76 -12.62 7.63 17.90
C VAL A 76 -14.03 8.00 17.41
N SER A 77 -15.02 7.16 17.74
CA SER A 77 -16.44 7.43 17.52
C SER A 77 -17.06 7.99 18.80
N GLY A 78 -17.70 9.16 18.73
CA GLY A 78 -18.38 9.78 19.86
C GLY A 78 -17.69 11.02 20.44
N LYS A 79 -17.79 11.23 21.76
CA LYS A 79 -17.31 12.44 22.47
C LYS A 79 -15.87 12.31 23.02
N GLU A 80 -15.19 11.20 22.75
CA GLU A 80 -13.83 10.99 23.22
C GLU A 80 -12.84 11.90 22.48
N LYS A 81 -11.82 12.40 23.21
CA LYS A 81 -10.76 13.21 22.60
C LYS A 81 -9.82 12.29 21.83
N PRO A 82 -9.53 12.56 20.55
CA PRO A 82 -8.63 11.73 19.77
C PRO A 82 -7.21 11.79 20.33
N ARG A 83 -6.62 10.64 20.61
CA ARG A 83 -5.23 10.55 21.08
C ARG A 83 -4.26 10.68 19.90
N LYS A 84 -3.03 11.08 20.21
CA LYS A 84 -1.94 11.12 19.25
C LYS A 84 -1.45 9.68 19.02
N VAL A 85 -1.39 9.29 17.76
CA VAL A 85 -0.88 8.00 17.33
C VAL A 85 0.41 8.24 16.54
N GLU A 86 1.46 7.51 16.87
CA GLU A 86 2.75 7.57 16.17
C GLU A 86 3.01 6.23 15.49
N GLU A 87 3.23 6.24 14.19
CA GLU A 87 3.68 5.07 13.43
C GLU A 87 5.17 5.22 13.14
N TRP A 88 5.98 4.34 13.72
CA TRP A 88 7.40 4.26 13.44
C TRP A 88 7.64 3.28 12.31
N VAL A 89 8.29 3.75 11.25
CA VAL A 89 8.50 2.95 10.06
C VAL A 89 9.97 2.70 9.81
N TYR A 90 10.30 1.43 9.68
CA TYR A 90 11.65 0.91 9.44
C TYR A 90 11.70 0.35 8.01
N LYS A 91 11.97 1.23 7.03
CA LYS A 91 11.88 0.89 5.60
C LYS A 91 12.80 -0.27 5.21
N GLU A 92 14.01 -0.32 5.75
CA GLU A 92 14.99 -1.37 5.44
C GLU A 92 14.63 -2.73 6.04
N LYS A 93 13.83 -2.74 7.11
CA LYS A 93 13.44 -3.95 7.83
C LYS A 93 12.01 -4.40 7.53
N ASP A 94 11.29 -3.64 6.70
CA ASP A 94 9.86 -3.80 6.42
C ASP A 94 9.00 -3.95 7.70
N LYS A 95 9.28 -3.11 8.70
CA LYS A 95 8.55 -3.10 9.98
C LYS A 95 7.83 -1.78 10.21
N PHE A 96 6.61 -1.89 10.72
CA PHE A 96 5.72 -0.78 11.05
C PHE A 96 5.23 -0.99 12.48
N LEU A 97 5.52 -0.05 13.38
CA LEU A 97 5.19 -0.14 14.79
C LEU A 97 4.31 1.04 15.19
N TRP A 98 3.18 0.75 15.81
CA TRP A 98 2.18 1.74 16.19
C TRP A 98 2.28 2.04 17.68
N PHE A 99 2.30 3.31 18.02
CA PHE A 99 2.37 3.79 19.40
C PHE A 99 1.21 4.72 19.70
N VAL A 100 0.55 4.49 20.84
CA VAL A 100 -0.41 5.44 21.43
C VAL A 100 0.11 5.82 22.79
N GLU A 101 0.36 7.11 22.99
CA GLU A 101 0.89 7.65 24.25
C GLU A 101 2.17 6.92 24.72
N GLY A 102 3.00 6.48 23.76
CA GLY A 102 4.26 5.78 24.02
C GLY A 102 4.14 4.27 24.28
N ASN A 103 2.95 3.69 24.26
CA ASN A 103 2.76 2.24 24.37
C ASN A 103 2.61 1.60 22.99
N LEU A 104 3.21 0.43 22.79
CA LEU A 104 3.08 -0.34 21.55
C LEU A 104 1.67 -0.94 21.45
N VAL A 105 1.00 -0.71 20.32
CA VAL A 105 -0.32 -1.25 20.02
C VAL A 105 -0.27 -2.11 18.76
N LYS A 106 -1.13 -3.12 18.68
CA LYS A 106 -1.19 -4.05 17.54
C LYS A 106 -1.93 -3.45 16.35
N ASP A 107 -3.06 -2.82 16.63
CA ASP A 107 -3.93 -2.20 15.62
C ASP A 107 -4.67 -1.02 16.27
N ILE A 108 -4.84 0.06 15.53
CA ILE A 108 -5.47 1.29 15.99
C ILE A 108 -6.09 2.02 14.79
N PRO A 109 -7.40 2.34 14.83
CA PRO A 109 -8.02 3.10 13.74
C PRO A 109 -7.51 4.54 13.79
N VAL A 110 -7.07 5.07 12.64
CA VAL A 110 -6.50 6.42 12.54
C VAL A 110 -7.18 7.28 11.48
N GLN A 111 -7.22 8.58 11.72
CA GLN A 111 -7.72 9.56 10.76
C GLN A 111 -6.61 9.91 9.76
N VAL A 112 -6.79 9.51 8.50
CA VAL A 112 -5.83 9.82 7.43
C VAL A 112 -6.09 11.24 6.91
N PRO A 113 -5.10 12.15 6.93
CA PRO A 113 -5.26 13.50 6.39
C PRO A 113 -5.57 13.45 4.88
N GLY A 114 -6.69 14.04 4.48
CA GLY A 114 -7.04 14.20 3.06
C GLY A 114 -8.00 13.15 2.46
N LEU A 115 -8.42 12.13 3.21
CA LEU A 115 -9.59 11.34 2.80
C LEU A 115 -10.86 12.18 3.02
N ARG A 116 -11.29 12.92 1.98
CA ARG A 116 -12.64 13.48 1.94
C ARG A 116 -13.65 12.35 2.13
N LYS A 117 -14.65 12.59 2.99
CA LYS A 117 -15.83 11.74 3.26
C LYS A 117 -16.64 11.31 2.01
N SER A 118 -16.23 11.66 0.79
CA SER A 118 -16.98 11.46 -0.45
C SER A 118 -17.12 10.01 -0.90
N ILE A 119 -16.38 9.06 -0.32
CA ILE A 119 -16.52 7.64 -0.67
C ILE A 119 -17.69 6.99 0.09
N PHE A 120 -18.01 7.46 1.29
CA PHE A 120 -19.06 6.83 2.12
C PHE A 120 -20.48 7.40 1.90
N SER A 121 -20.65 8.48 1.13
CA SER A 121 -21.96 9.05 0.81
C SER A 121 -22.55 8.61 -0.54
N ARG A 122 -21.83 7.84 -1.36
CA ARG A 122 -22.34 7.43 -2.67
C ARG A 122 -23.24 6.19 -2.64
N ASP A 123 -23.14 5.36 -1.62
CA ASP A 123 -23.88 4.09 -1.59
C ASP A 123 -25.29 4.23 -0.98
N ASN A 124 -25.53 5.24 -0.12
CA ASN A 124 -26.85 5.44 0.49
C ASN A 124 -27.84 6.27 -0.36
N ALA A 125 -27.39 6.90 -1.45
CA ALA A 125 -28.26 7.73 -2.29
C ALA A 125 -28.98 6.96 -3.40
N ASN A 126 -28.55 5.72 -3.69
CA ASN A 126 -29.10 4.89 -4.78
C ASN A 126 -30.05 3.79 -4.30
N GLN A 127 -30.38 3.75 -3.01
CA GLN A 127 -31.30 2.75 -2.43
C GLN A 127 -32.68 3.31 -2.08
N GLN A 128 -32.97 4.55 -2.49
CA GLN A 128 -34.29 5.20 -2.34
C GLN A 128 -34.83 5.81 -3.65
N ARG A 129 -34.54 5.19 -4.80
CA ARG A 129 -35.26 5.47 -6.05
C ARG A 129 -35.83 4.19 -6.64
#